data_AF-A0A8T4PNJ6-F1
#
_entry.id   AF-A0A8T4PNJ6-F1
#
_cell.length_a   1.000
_cell.length_b   1.000
_cell.length_c   1.000
_cell.angle_alpha   90.00
_cell.angle_beta   90.00
_cell.angle_gamma   90.00
#
_symmetry.space_group_name_H-M   'P 1'
#
loop_
_entity.id
_entity.type
_entity.pdbx_description
1 polymer ?
#
loop_
_entity_poly.entity_id
_entity_poly.type
_entity_poly.pdbx_seq_one_letter_code
_entity_poly.pdbx_strand_id
1 'polypeptide(L)'
;MRLITKDNVQVDVYIGNKENYEPLLLIRTGSKEHNVKLTTRAQSMGLKLTANGVIDNKTGSIIATTERDIFKALKMDYIIPEKRN
;
A
#
# COMPACT_ATOMS: atom_id res chain seq x y z
N MET A 1 4.81 -6.35 14.61
CA MET A 1 5.59 -6.95 15.73
C MET A 1 7.06 -6.83 15.38
N ARG A 2 7.92 -6.46 16.32
CA ARG A 2 9.37 -6.41 16.10
C ARG A 2 10.02 -7.59 16.79
N LEU A 3 10.88 -8.30 16.06
CA LEU A 3 11.63 -9.46 16.52
C LEU A 3 13.12 -9.24 16.28
N ILE A 4 13.96 -9.97 17.03
CA ILE A 4 15.40 -10.07 16.79
C ILE A 4 15.72 -11.55 16.57
N THR A 5 16.42 -11.87 15.48
CA THR A 5 16.83 -13.26 15.18
C THR A 5 17.99 -13.70 16.07
N LYS A 6 18.32 -15.00 16.05
CA LYS A 6 19.52 -15.52 16.75
C LYS A 6 20.81 -14.84 16.29
N ASP A 7 20.85 -14.40 15.04
CA ASP A 7 21.99 -13.70 14.43
C ASP A 7 21.91 -12.18 14.60
N ASN A 8 21.09 -11.69 15.54
CA ASN A 8 20.91 -10.27 15.88
C ASN A 8 20.38 -9.39 14.73
N VAL A 9 19.59 -9.97 13.81
CA VAL A 9 18.91 -9.22 12.76
C VAL A 9 17.56 -8.73 13.26
N GLN A 10 17.30 -7.43 13.16
CA GLN A 10 15.99 -6.86 13.46
C GLN A 10 15.00 -7.17 12.33
N VAL A 11 13.85 -7.76 12.67
CA VAL A 11 12.79 -8.12 11.73
C VAL A 11 11.48 -7.48 12.18
N ASP A 12 10.85 -6.72 11.27
CA ASP A 12 9.50 -6.20 11.48
C ASP A 12 8.48 -7.10 10.76
N VAL A 13 7.55 -7.68 11.52
CA VAL A 13 6.51 -8.60 11.06
C VAL A 13 5.16 -7.89 11.01
N TYR A 14 4.49 -8.01 9.86
CA TYR A 14 3.14 -7.52 9.62
C TYR A 14 2.23 -8.68 9.24
N ILE A 15 1.01 -8.68 9.77
CA ILE A 15 0.02 -9.73 9.52
C ILE A 15 -1.08 -9.13 8.64
N GLY A 16 -1.30 -9.73 7.48
CA GLY A 16 -2.44 -9.45 6.61
C GLY A 16 -3.40 -10.63 6.56
N ASN A 17 -4.63 -10.36 6.13
CA ASN A 17 -5.63 -11.36 5.75
C ASN A 17 -5.78 -11.38 4.22
N LYS A 18 -6.67 -12.22 3.69
CA LYS A 18 -6.86 -12.37 2.24
C LYS A 18 -7.31 -11.06 1.58
N GLU A 19 -8.07 -10.25 2.31
CA GLU A 19 -8.68 -9.02 1.81
C GLU A 19 -7.69 -7.84 1.75
N ASN A 20 -6.69 -7.82 2.64
CA ASN A 20 -5.75 -6.71 2.78
C ASN A 20 -4.27 -7.06 2.56
N TYR A 21 -3.98 -8.28 2.11
CA TYR A 21 -2.61 -8.72 1.87
C TYR A 21 -1.90 -7.83 0.83
N GLU A 22 -2.52 -7.58 -0.32
CA GLU A 22 -1.88 -6.83 -1.41
C GLU A 22 -1.66 -5.33 -1.10
N PRO A 23 -2.62 -4.58 -0.53
CA PRO A 23 -2.40 -3.18 -0.16
C PRO A 23 -1.36 -3.05 0.96
N LEU A 24 -1.36 -3.99 1.91
CA LEU A 24 -0.35 -4.05 2.96
C LEU A 24 1.04 -4.31 2.38
N LEU A 25 1.15 -5.27 1.45
CA LEU A 25 2.40 -5.59 0.75
C LEU A 25 2.92 -4.36 -0.01
N LEU A 26 2.08 -3.72 -0.83
CA LEU A 26 2.43 -2.52 -1.59
C LEU A 26 3.04 -1.42 -0.70
N ILE A 27 2.36 -1.06 0.40
CA ILE A 27 2.81 0.00 1.29
C ILE A 27 4.09 -0.40 2.04
N ARG A 28 4.27 -1.70 2.35
CA ARG A 28 5.46 -2.19 3.05
C ARG A 28 6.66 -2.43 2.14
N THR A 29 6.44 -2.67 0.85
CA THR A 29 7.49 -2.65 -0.17
C THR A 29 8.01 -1.22 -0.38
N GLY A 30 7.14 -0.21 -0.35
CA GLY A 30 7.55 1.19 -0.48
C GLY A 30 8.12 1.53 -1.87
N SER A 31 9.04 2.49 -2.01
CA SER A 31 9.71 3.30 -0.96
C SER A 31 8.77 4.24 -0.18
N LYS A 32 9.31 4.98 0.80
CA LYS A 32 8.56 6.05 1.47
C LYS A 32 8.09 7.09 0.46
N GLU A 33 8.96 7.49 -0.45
CA GLU A 33 8.68 8.46 -1.51
C GLU A 33 7.60 7.94 -2.45
N HIS A 34 7.63 6.67 -2.82
CA HIS A 34 6.57 6.03 -3.59
C HIS A 34 5.22 6.06 -2.86
N ASN A 35 5.21 5.72 -1.56
CA ASN A 35 4.00 5.78 -0.75
C ASN A 35 3.43 7.20 -0.64
N VAL A 36 4.30 8.21 -0.56
CA VAL A 36 3.87 9.62 -0.60
C VAL A 36 3.23 9.93 -1.94
N LYS A 37 3.86 9.56 -3.07
CA LYS A 37 3.30 9.76 -4.42
C LYS A 37 1.90 9.13 -4.56
N LEU A 38 1.74 7.87 -4.15
CA LEU A 38 0.45 7.16 -4.19
C LEU A 38 -0.60 7.85 -3.31
N THR A 39 -0.23 8.22 -2.08
CA THR A 39 -1.16 8.83 -1.12
C THR A 39 -1.58 10.23 -1.57
N THR A 40 -0.64 11.07 -2.01
CA THR A 40 -0.94 12.39 -2.56
C THR A 40 -1.84 12.28 -3.79
N ARG A 41 -1.59 11.29 -4.66
CA ARG A 41 -2.46 11.02 -5.81
C ARG A 41 -3.87 10.65 -5.36
N ALA A 42 -4.02 9.70 -4.43
CA ALA A 42 -5.32 9.31 -3.90
C ALA A 42 -6.08 10.51 -3.32
N GLN A 43 -5.40 11.31 -2.48
CA GLN A 43 -5.99 12.51 -1.87
C GLN A 43 -6.48 13.52 -2.91
N SER A 44 -5.70 13.76 -3.97
CA SER A 44 -6.11 14.66 -5.06
C SER A 44 -7.38 14.22 -5.79
N MET A 45 -7.75 12.95 -5.67
CA MET A 45 -8.93 12.35 -6.27
C MET A 45 -10.10 12.19 -5.29
N GLY A 46 -9.97 12.67 -4.04
CA GLY A 46 -10.97 12.43 -2.99
C GLY A 46 -10.96 11.00 -2.46
N LEU A 47 -9.85 10.27 -2.66
CA LEU A 47 -9.64 8.91 -2.19
C LEU A 47 -8.63 8.87 -1.05
N LYS A 48 -8.52 7.72 -0.38
CA LYS A 48 -7.53 7.46 0.65
C LYS A 48 -6.93 6.07 0.45
N LEU A 49 -5.61 6.01 0.25
CA LEU A 49 -4.88 4.74 0.30
C LEU A 49 -4.64 4.33 1.76
N THR A 50 -4.95 3.08 2.09
CA THR A 50 -4.78 2.49 3.42
C THR A 50 -4.20 1.09 3.33
N ALA A 51 -3.86 0.49 4.47
CA ALA A 51 -3.47 -0.91 4.54
C ALA A 51 -4.59 -1.89 4.10
N ASN A 52 -5.85 -1.43 4.02
CA ASN A 52 -6.99 -2.23 3.57
C ASN A 52 -7.36 -1.99 2.09
N GLY A 53 -6.60 -1.15 1.38
CA GLY A 53 -6.91 -0.75 0.01
C GLY A 53 -7.25 0.74 -0.13
N VAL A 54 -7.77 1.12 -1.29
CA VAL A 54 -8.20 2.48 -1.60
C VAL A 54 -9.66 2.66 -1.22
N ILE A 55 -9.94 3.72 -0.47
CA ILE A 55 -11.26 4.06 0.06
C ILE A 55 -11.72 5.38 -0.55
N ASP A 56 -13.00 5.48 -0.90
CA ASP A 56 -13.64 6.74 -1.27
C ASP A 56 -13.98 7.55 0.00
N ASN A 57 -13.49 8.78 0.12
CA ASN A 57 -13.69 9.58 1.33
C ASN A 57 -15.15 10.04 1.53
N LYS A 58 -15.97 10.07 0.48
CA LYS A 58 -17.38 10.48 0.55
C LYS A 58 -18.26 9.32 1.01
N THR A 59 -18.05 8.13 0.48
CA THR A 59 -18.91 6.97 0.75
C THR A 59 -18.36 6.02 1.80
N GLY A 60 -17.06 6.11 2.11
CA GLY A 60 -16.35 5.16 2.98
C GLY A 60 -16.16 3.77 2.36
N SER A 61 -16.53 3.59 1.09
CA SER A 61 -16.45 2.28 0.41
C SER A 61 -15.03 1.98 -0.06
N ILE A 62 -14.64 0.71 0.01
CA ILE A 62 -13.40 0.21 -0.58
C ILE A 62 -13.61 0.06 -2.09
N ILE A 63 -12.75 0.69 -2.89
CA ILE A 63 -12.84 0.69 -4.36
C ILE A 63 -11.75 -0.14 -5.04
N ALA A 64 -10.67 -0.48 -4.33
CA ALA A 64 -9.60 -1.33 -4.83
C ALA A 64 -8.82 -2.00 -3.69
N THR A 65 -8.56 -3.30 -3.83
CA THR A 65 -7.81 -4.12 -2.87
C THR A 65 -6.64 -4.88 -3.48
N THR A 66 -6.51 -4.98 -4.80
CA THR A 66 -5.34 -5.59 -5.45
C THR A 66 -4.31 -4.52 -5.81
N GLU A 67 -3.02 -4.87 -5.87
CA GLU A 67 -1.97 -3.90 -6.22
C GLU A 67 -2.26 -3.24 -7.57
N ARG A 68 -2.63 -4.04 -8.58
CA ARG A 68 -2.96 -3.54 -9.93
C ARG A 68 -4.20 -2.66 -9.93
N ASP A 69 -5.25 -3.04 -9.19
CA ASP A 69 -6.47 -2.23 -9.12
C ASP A 69 -6.22 -0.92 -8.37
N ILE A 70 -5.29 -0.89 -7.40
CA ILE A 70 -4.88 0.35 -6.74
C ILE A 70 -4.23 1.30 -7.77
N PHE A 71 -3.25 0.83 -8.54
CA PHE A 71 -2.65 1.66 -9.60
C PHE A 71 -3.71 2.16 -10.60
N LYS A 72 -4.62 1.29 -11.03
CA LYS A 72 -5.73 1.64 -11.92
C LYS A 72 -6.68 2.67 -11.31
N ALA A 73 -7.09 2.48 -10.05
CA ALA A 73 -7.97 3.40 -9.32
C ALA A 73 -7.33 4.79 -9.18
N LEU A 74 -6.00 4.84 -9.04
CA LEU A 74 -5.22 6.08 -8.97
C LEU A 74 -4.87 6.67 -10.35
N LYS A 75 -5.28 6.01 -11.44
CA LYS A 75 -4.95 6.36 -12.83
C LYS A 75 -3.44 6.50 -13.04
N MET A 76 -2.69 5.51 -12.57
CA MET A 76 -1.25 5.42 -12.69
C MET A 76 -0.87 4.11 -13.39
N ASP A 77 0.23 4.13 -14.13
CA ASP A 77 0.81 2.90 -14.66
C ASP A 77 1.36 2.04 -13.52
N TYR A 78 1.30 0.72 -13.71
CA TYR A 78 1.90 -0.21 -12.77
C TYR A 78 3.41 -0.02 -12.71
N ILE A 79 3.94 0.10 -11.49
CA ILE A 79 5.39 0.23 -11.25
C ILE A 79 5.86 -1.02 -10.49
N ILE A 80 6.78 -1.77 -11.09
CA ILE A 80 7.41 -2.92 -10.43
C ILE A 80 8.16 -2.49 -9.16
N PRO A 81 8.26 -3.34 -8.11
CA PRO A 81 8.91 -3.01 -6.84
C PRO A 81 10.27 -2.30 -6.97
N GLU A 82 11.14 -2.77 -7.87
CA GLU A 82 12.51 -2.31 -8.06
C GLU A 82 12.60 -0.88 -8.63
N LYS A 83 11.49 -0.34 -9.15
CA LYS A 83 11.40 1.00 -9.74
C LYS A 83 10.67 2.01 -8.84
N ARG A 84 10.31 1.65 -7.61
CA ARG A 84 9.53 2.48 -6.69
C ARG A 84 10.40 3.43 -5.86
N ASN A 85 11.41 4.02 -6.48
CA ASN A 85 12.34 4.95 -5.81
C ASN A 85 11.69 6.32 -5.58
#